data_AF-A0A7G1G4Z7-F1
#
_entry.id   AF-A0A7G1G4Z7-F1
#
_cell.length_a   1.000
_cell.length_b   1.000
_cell.length_c   1.000
_cell.angle_alpha   90.00
_cell.angle_beta   90.00
_cell.angle_gamma   90.00
#
_symmetry.space_group_name_H-M   'P 1'
#
loop_
_entity.id
_entity.type
_entity.pdbx_description
1 polymer ?
#
loop_
_entity_poly.entity_id
_entity_poly.type
_entity_poly.pdbx_seq_one_letter_code
_entity_poly.pdbx_strand_id
1 'polypeptide(L)'
;MMYQIVFLIINSIGGFFVVNKLFWIIGIGVNILTGLLVYKNKIEEKTIGMFLFTSILISFFGFFRGFDMNYFYALMNVSSLLITFFKLLNKKVFSLLSWTLNGIALGYFLAQARDQKTGIIIGLIIIALGVKDTYSKKAKDILNP
;
A
#
# COMPACT_ATOMS: atom_id res chain seq x y z
N MET A 1 -9.61 -0.94 13.55
CA MET A 1 -8.82 -2.20 13.54
C MET A 1 -9.45 -3.34 12.72
N MET A 2 -10.69 -3.78 12.98
CA MET A 2 -11.31 -4.97 12.33
C MET A 2 -11.28 -4.94 10.80
N TYR A 3 -11.61 -3.80 10.18
CA TYR A 3 -11.59 -3.64 8.73
C TYR A 3 -10.21 -3.88 8.10
N GLN A 4 -9.11 -3.49 8.76
CA GLN A 4 -7.75 -3.74 8.25
C GLN A 4 -7.42 -5.23 8.27
N ILE A 5 -7.82 -5.94 9.31
CA ILE A 5 -7.62 -7.40 9.42
C ILE A 5 -8.42 -8.11 8.32
N VAL A 6 -9.66 -7.70 8.09
CA VAL A 6 -10.47 -8.23 6.98
C VAL A 6 -9.78 -7.98 5.64
N PHE A 7 -9.30 -6.76 5.38
CA PHE A 7 -8.57 -6.48 4.14
C PHE A 7 -7.23 -7.21 4.02
N LEU A 8 -6.51 -7.46 5.12
CA LEU A 8 -5.30 -8.31 5.11
C LEU A 8 -5.63 -9.74 4.67
N ILE A 9 -6.72 -10.30 5.20
CA ILE A 9 -7.16 -11.66 4.84
C ILE A 9 -7.59 -11.70 3.38
N ILE A 10 -8.46 -10.77 2.95
CA ILE A 10 -8.93 -10.69 1.56
C ILE A 10 -7.75 -10.49 0.60
N ASN A 11 -6.79 -9.64 0.94
CA ASN A 11 -5.62 -9.37 0.10
C ASN A 11 -4.66 -10.58 0.05
N SER A 12 -4.53 -11.35 1.14
CA SER A 12 -3.73 -12.57 1.17
C SER A 12 -4.37 -13.71 0.37
N ILE A 13 -5.68 -13.93 0.53
CA ILE A 13 -6.43 -14.95 -0.22
C ILE A 13 -6.52 -14.55 -1.69
N GLY A 14 -6.90 -13.31 -1.97
CA GLY A 14 -7.03 -12.80 -3.32
C GLY A 14 -5.70 -12.78 -4.08
N GLY A 15 -4.60 -12.47 -3.38
CA GLY A 15 -3.23 -12.54 -3.90
C GLY A 15 -2.90 -13.91 -4.53
N PHE A 16 -3.40 -15.00 -3.95
CA PHE A 16 -3.15 -16.36 -4.46
C PHE A 16 -3.60 -16.54 -5.92
N PHE A 17 -4.65 -15.83 -6.33
CA PHE A 17 -5.22 -15.95 -7.66
C PHE A 17 -4.63 -14.98 -8.69
N VAL A 18 -4.08 -13.85 -8.22
CA VAL A 18 -3.74 -12.71 -9.10
C VAL A 18 -2.23 -12.52 -9.30
N VAL A 19 -1.39 -13.17 -8.50
CA VAL A 19 0.07 -13.11 -8.63
C VAL A 19 0.71 -14.50 -8.59
N ASN A 20 1.97 -14.58 -8.99
CA ASN A 20 2.73 -15.82 -8.93
C ASN A 20 3.01 -16.25 -7.47
N LYS A 21 3.39 -17.53 -7.29
CA LYS A 21 3.60 -18.12 -5.97
C LYS A 21 4.66 -17.41 -5.12
N LEU A 22 5.75 -16.94 -5.74
CA LEU A 22 6.84 -16.29 -5.02
C LEU A 22 6.37 -14.97 -4.40
N PHE A 23 5.74 -14.10 -5.21
CA PHE A 23 5.24 -12.81 -4.76
C PHE A 23 4.07 -12.95 -3.79
N TRP A 24 3.25 -13.99 -3.96
CA TRP A 24 2.20 -14.34 -3.00
C TRP A 24 2.77 -14.71 -1.62
N ILE A 25 3.78 -15.58 -1.54
CA ILE A 25 4.42 -15.96 -0.27
C ILE A 25 5.05 -14.75 0.42
N ILE A 26 5.74 -13.90 -0.34
CA ILE A 26 6.30 -12.64 0.18
C ILE A 26 5.18 -11.75 0.72
N GLY A 27 4.08 -11.59 -0.03
CA GLY A 27 2.92 -10.82 0.39
C GLY A 27 2.26 -11.36 1.65
N ILE A 28 2.14 -12.68 1.80
CA ILE A 28 1.67 -13.32 3.03
C ILE A 28 2.57 -12.96 4.21
N GLY A 29 3.90 -13.08 4.05
CA GLY A 29 4.84 -12.73 5.12
C GLY A 29 4.68 -11.27 5.57
N VAL A 30 4.55 -10.36 4.61
CA VAL A 30 4.31 -8.93 4.86
C VAL A 30 2.94 -8.69 5.53
N ASN A 31 1.88 -9.37 5.08
CA ASN A 31 0.54 -9.21 5.62
C ASN A 31 0.40 -9.80 7.03
N ILE A 32 1.03 -10.94 7.32
CA ILE A 32 1.09 -11.52 8.67
C ILE A 32 1.81 -10.54 9.60
N LEU A 33 2.97 -10.03 9.21
CA LEU A 33 3.71 -9.06 10.02
C LEU A 33 2.89 -7.79 10.25
N THR A 34 2.25 -7.26 9.20
CA THR A 34 1.37 -6.09 9.28
C THR A 34 0.21 -6.36 10.25
N GLY A 35 -0.47 -7.50 10.12
CA GLY A 35 -1.59 -7.89 10.97
C GLY A 35 -1.19 -8.06 12.43
N LEU A 36 -0.06 -8.72 12.70
CA LEU A 36 0.48 -8.87 14.05
C LEU A 36 0.77 -7.52 14.70
N LEU A 37 1.42 -6.61 13.96
CA LEU A 37 1.76 -5.28 14.46
C LEU A 37 0.52 -4.41 14.68
N VAL A 38 -0.44 -4.43 13.74
CA VAL A 38 -1.71 -3.70 13.84
C VAL A 38 -2.52 -4.19 15.04
N TYR A 39 -2.65 -5.51 15.21
CA TYR A 39 -3.41 -6.10 16.31
C TYR A 39 -2.75 -5.83 17.66
N LYS A 40 -1.45 -6.15 17.80
CA LYS A 40 -0.71 -6.01 19.07
C LYS A 40 -0.71 -4.58 19.59
N ASN A 41 -0.59 -3.60 18.69
CA ASN A 41 -0.46 -2.19 19.05
C ASN A 41 -1.75 -1.37 18.82
N LYS A 42 -2.87 -2.05 18.51
CA LYS A 42 -4.20 -1.43 18.28
C LYS A 42 -4.16 -0.25 17.28
N ILE A 43 -3.42 -0.42 16.18
CA ILE A 43 -3.22 0.67 15.19
C ILE A 43 -4.46 0.88 14.35
N GLU A 44 -5.01 2.10 14.35
CA GLU A 44 -6.22 2.45 13.59
C GLU A 44 -5.95 3.44 12.45
N GLU A 45 -5.03 3.09 11.55
CA GLU A 45 -4.72 3.92 10.38
C GLU A 45 -5.48 3.49 9.11
N LYS A 46 -6.34 4.38 8.60
CA LYS A 46 -7.18 4.14 7.42
C LYS A 46 -6.34 3.90 6.17
N THR A 47 -5.17 4.53 6.05
CA THR A 47 -4.28 4.37 4.90
C THR A 47 -3.80 2.93 4.71
N ILE A 48 -3.60 2.17 5.81
CA ILE A 48 -3.24 0.74 5.73
C ILE A 48 -4.34 -0.04 5.01
N GLY A 49 -5.59 0.12 5.45
CA GLY A 49 -6.73 -0.56 4.86
C GLY A 49 -6.96 -0.13 3.40
N MET A 50 -6.80 1.16 3.10
CA MET A 50 -6.88 1.68 1.74
C MET A 50 -5.86 1.02 0.81
N PHE A 51 -4.59 0.94 1.22
CA PHE A 51 -3.55 0.31 0.40
C PHE A 51 -3.81 -1.17 0.17
N LEU A 52 -4.26 -1.91 1.18
CA LEU A 52 -4.60 -3.33 1.03
C LEU A 52 -5.81 -3.54 0.12
N PHE A 53 -6.84 -2.69 0.25
CA PHE A 53 -8.02 -2.75 -0.61
C PHE A 53 -7.67 -2.41 -2.07
N THR A 54 -6.93 -1.32 -2.29
CA THR A 54 -6.45 -0.93 -3.61
C THR A 54 -5.54 -2.00 -4.22
N SER A 55 -4.67 -2.63 -3.41
CA SER A 55 -3.81 -3.74 -3.82
C SER A 55 -4.65 -4.85 -4.45
N ILE A 56 -5.64 -5.38 -3.73
CA ILE A 56 -6.40 -6.52 -4.25
C ILE A 56 -7.34 -6.12 -5.39
N LEU A 57 -8.00 -4.97 -5.28
CA LEU A 57 -8.95 -4.51 -6.29
C LEU A 57 -8.26 -4.29 -7.64
N ILE A 58 -7.15 -3.55 -7.65
CA ILE A 58 -6.41 -3.26 -8.87
C ILE A 58 -5.71 -4.52 -9.40
N SER A 59 -5.14 -5.36 -8.52
CA SER A 59 -4.55 -6.64 -8.94
C SER A 59 -5.57 -7.55 -9.63
N PHE A 60 -6.80 -7.60 -9.11
CA PHE A 60 -7.89 -8.37 -9.72
C PHE A 60 -8.21 -7.84 -11.13
N PHE A 61 -8.44 -6.53 -11.29
CA PHE A 61 -8.71 -5.94 -12.61
C PHE A 61 -7.53 -6.07 -13.58
N GLY A 62 -6.30 -5.91 -13.10
CA GLY A 62 -5.09 -6.10 -13.89
C GLY A 62 -4.94 -7.53 -14.37
N PHE A 63 -5.22 -8.51 -13.51
CA PHE A 63 -5.21 -9.93 -13.86
C PHE A 63 -6.20 -10.26 -14.99
N PHE A 64 -7.44 -9.76 -14.94
CA PHE A 64 -8.40 -9.96 -16.05
C PHE A 64 -7.98 -9.30 -17.37
N ARG A 65 -7.10 -8.29 -17.31
CA ARG A 65 -6.50 -7.65 -18.48
C ARG A 65 -5.21 -8.30 -18.95
N GLY A 66 -4.75 -9.35 -18.27
CA GLY A 66 -3.50 -10.04 -18.59
C GLY A 66 -2.24 -9.26 -18.20
N PHE A 67 -2.34 -8.31 -17.26
CA PHE A 67 -1.19 -7.56 -16.77
C PHE A 67 -0.40 -8.36 -15.73
N ASP A 68 0.92 -8.14 -15.67
CA ASP A 68 1.74 -8.68 -14.60
C ASP A 68 1.54 -7.83 -13.34
N MET A 69 0.83 -8.39 -12.36
CA MET A 69 0.49 -7.73 -11.10
C MET A 69 1.46 -8.04 -9.95
N ASN A 70 2.54 -8.79 -10.20
CA ASN A 70 3.48 -9.25 -9.16
C ASN A 70 4.10 -8.07 -8.38
N TYR A 71 4.75 -7.15 -9.11
CA TYR A 71 5.39 -5.98 -8.50
C TYR A 71 4.38 -5.03 -7.87
N PHE A 72 3.22 -4.81 -8.52
CA PHE A 72 2.16 -3.98 -7.97
C PHE A 72 1.71 -4.50 -6.60
N TYR A 73 1.34 -5.78 -6.52
CA TYR A 73 0.88 -6.42 -5.29
C TYR A 73 1.91 -6.35 -4.16
N ALA A 74 3.18 -6.70 -4.45
CA ALA A 74 4.23 -6.65 -3.44
C ALA A 74 4.49 -5.23 -2.93
N LEU A 75 4.60 -4.25 -3.84
CA LEU A 75 4.86 -2.86 -3.46
C LEU A 75 3.71 -2.28 -2.62
N MET A 76 2.45 -2.60 -2.94
CA MET A 76 1.30 -2.14 -2.16
C MET A 76 1.30 -2.75 -0.75
N ASN A 77 1.58 -4.05 -0.62
CA ASN A 77 1.68 -4.70 0.69
C ASN A 77 2.83 -4.11 1.52
N VAL A 78 4.02 -3.92 0.94
CA VAL A 78 5.16 -3.29 1.64
C VAL A 78 4.84 -1.84 2.02
N SER A 79 4.13 -1.09 1.17
CA SER A 79 3.65 0.26 1.50
C SER A 79 2.78 0.24 2.75
N SER A 80 1.85 -0.71 2.87
CA SER A 80 0.99 -0.86 4.05
C SER A 80 1.79 -1.17 5.33
N LEU A 81 2.83 -2.00 5.23
CA LEU A 81 3.73 -2.31 6.35
C LEU A 81 4.53 -1.07 6.77
N LEU A 82 5.00 -0.27 5.82
CA LEU A 82 5.71 0.98 6.11
C LEU A 82 4.81 2.02 6.80
N ILE A 83 3.53 2.14 6.42
CA ILE A 83 2.58 2.97 7.21
C ILE A 83 2.44 2.43 8.64
N THR A 84 2.42 1.11 8.80
CA THR A 84 2.36 0.47 10.12
C THR A 84 3.59 0.84 10.95
N PHE A 85 4.80 0.78 10.37
CA PHE A 85 6.02 1.24 11.04
C PHE A 85 6.04 2.75 11.32
N PHE A 86 5.50 3.57 10.42
CA PHE A 86 5.32 4.99 10.69
C PHE A 86 4.45 5.21 11.93
N LYS A 87 3.36 4.47 12.10
CA LYS A 87 2.48 4.60 13.27
C LYS A 87 3.13 4.13 14.56
N LEU A 88 4.00 3.12 14.49
CA LEU A 88 4.71 2.60 15.66
C LEU A 88 5.89 3.48 16.09
N LEU A 89 6.66 3.95 15.12
CA LEU A 89 7.95 4.61 15.38
C LEU A 89 7.88 6.14 15.22
N ASN A 90 6.77 6.67 14.71
CA ASN A 90 6.55 8.07 14.38
C ASN A 90 7.64 8.71 13.49
N LYS A 91 8.40 7.90 12.75
CA LYS A 91 9.45 8.38 11.84
C LYS A 91 8.87 8.63 10.45
N LYS A 92 8.82 9.90 10.04
CA LYS A 92 8.29 10.35 8.74
C LYS A 92 8.90 9.66 7.53
N VAL A 93 10.14 9.19 7.63
CA VAL A 93 10.82 8.42 6.57
C VAL A 93 10.00 7.19 6.15
N PHE A 94 9.34 6.51 7.09
CA PHE A 94 8.50 5.35 6.76
C PHE A 94 7.25 5.76 5.98
N SER A 95 6.62 6.89 6.32
CA SER A 95 5.49 7.44 5.57
C SER A 95 5.92 7.83 4.15
N LEU A 96 7.07 8.51 4.00
CA LEU A 96 7.60 8.90 2.70
C LEU A 96 7.91 7.69 1.83
N LEU A 97 8.64 6.71 2.36
CA LEU A 97 8.94 5.47 1.63
C LEU A 97 7.67 4.74 1.24
N SER A 98 6.68 4.68 2.14
CA SER A 98 5.38 4.09 1.85
C SER A 98 4.69 4.75 0.66
N TRP A 99 4.61 6.08 0.65
CA TRP A 99 4.04 6.82 -0.45
C TRP A 99 4.85 6.71 -1.74
N THR A 100 6.17 6.63 -1.66
CA THR A 100 7.05 6.36 -2.80
C THR A 100 6.75 4.99 -3.41
N LEU A 101 6.68 3.93 -2.62
CA LEU A 101 6.37 2.59 -3.11
C LEU A 101 4.94 2.51 -3.67
N ASN A 102 3.96 3.15 -3.02
CA ASN A 102 2.58 3.24 -3.52
C ASN A 102 2.51 3.98 -4.87
N GLY A 103 3.24 5.09 -5.01
CA GLY A 103 3.33 5.84 -6.27
C GLY A 103 3.99 5.03 -7.39
N ILE A 104 5.08 4.32 -7.08
CA ILE A 104 5.73 3.41 -8.03
C ILE A 104 4.76 2.28 -8.44
N ALA A 105 4.05 1.68 -7.49
CA ALA A 105 3.08 0.61 -7.76
C ALA A 105 1.99 1.10 -8.73
N LEU A 106 1.31 2.18 -8.38
CA LEU A 106 0.23 2.74 -9.22
C LEU A 106 0.75 3.23 -10.57
N GLY A 107 1.95 3.82 -10.62
CA GLY A 107 2.61 4.20 -11.87
C GLY A 107 2.93 3.00 -12.76
N TYR A 108 3.42 1.89 -12.17
CA TYR A 108 3.67 0.64 -12.87
C TYR A 108 2.38 0.03 -13.44
N PHE A 109 1.29 0.01 -12.67
CA PHE A 109 -0.02 -0.42 -13.18
C PHE A 109 -0.50 0.44 -14.35
N LEU A 110 -0.39 1.77 -14.24
CA LEU A 110 -0.82 2.68 -15.29
C LEU A 110 0.07 2.63 -16.53
N ALA A 111 1.36 2.35 -16.37
CA ALA A 111 2.26 2.11 -17.50
C ALA A 111 1.82 0.90 -18.34
N GLN A 112 1.36 -0.18 -17.67
CA GLN A 112 0.79 -1.35 -18.36
C GLN A 112 -0.58 -1.05 -18.98
N ALA A 113 -1.39 -0.21 -18.33
CA ALA A 113 -2.75 0.10 -18.79
C ALA A 113 -2.79 1.09 -19.97
N ARG A 114 -1.78 1.94 -20.13
CA ARG A 114 -1.74 3.02 -21.13
C ARG A 114 -0.38 3.10 -21.80
N ASP A 115 0.59 3.72 -21.13
CA ASP A 115 1.94 3.95 -21.63
C ASP A 115 2.86 4.39 -20.49
N GLN A 116 4.17 4.23 -20.70
CA GLN A 116 5.19 4.51 -19.68
C GLN A 116 5.21 5.98 -19.22
N LYS A 117 4.93 6.96 -20.10
CA LYS A 117 4.95 8.38 -19.72
C LYS A 117 3.80 8.68 -18.78
N THR A 118 2.60 8.18 -19.10
CA THR A 118 1.43 8.30 -18.22
C THR A 118 1.69 7.67 -16.86
N GLY A 119 2.28 6.46 -16.82
CA GLY A 119 2.65 5.79 -15.58
C GLY A 119 3.61 6.60 -14.71
N ILE A 120 4.67 7.17 -15.29
CA ILE A 120 5.64 8.00 -14.58
C ILE A 120 4.98 9.27 -14.01
N ILE A 121 4.19 9.99 -14.81
CA ILE A 121 3.54 11.23 -14.39
C ILE A 121 2.60 10.97 -13.21
N ILE A 122 1.75 9.95 -13.31
CA ILE A 122 0.79 9.65 -12.25
C ILE A 122 1.52 9.13 -10.99
N GLY A 123 2.56 8.32 -11.17
CA GLY A 123 3.41 7.89 -10.05
C GLY A 123 3.98 9.07 -9.28
N LEU A 124 4.58 10.05 -9.96
CA LEU A 124 5.12 11.27 -9.33
C LEU A 124 4.04 12.10 -8.63
N ILE A 125 2.83 12.21 -9.20
CA ILE A 125 1.71 12.91 -8.57
C ILE A 125 1.33 12.23 -7.25
N ILE A 126 1.24 10.90 -7.22
CA ILE A 126 0.91 10.16 -5.99
C ILE A 126 1.99 10.35 -4.93
N ILE A 127 3.26 10.34 -5.32
CA ILE A 127 4.39 10.62 -4.42
C ILE A 127 4.25 12.04 -3.84
N ALA A 128 3.98 13.04 -4.68
CA ALA A 128 3.80 14.42 -4.23
C ALA A 128 2.62 14.59 -3.26
N LEU A 129 1.50 13.92 -3.52
CA LEU A 129 0.35 13.86 -2.59
C LEU A 129 0.75 13.24 -1.25
N GLY A 130 1.57 12.19 -1.27
CA GLY A 130 2.09 11.53 -0.08
C GLY A 130 3.05 12.39 0.73
N VAL A 131 3.92 13.15 0.06
CA VAL A 131 4.77 14.17 0.70
C VAL A 131 3.89 15.20 1.38
N LYS A 132 2.88 15.74 0.68
CA LYS A 132 1.93 16.69 1.25
C LYS A 132 1.25 16.12 2.50
N ASP A 133 0.72 14.89 2.47
CA ASP A 133 0.08 14.28 3.66
C ASP A 133 1.06 14.13 4.83
N THR A 134 2.29 13.69 4.55
CA THR A 134 3.31 13.45 5.57
C THR A 134 3.76 14.71 6.31
N TYR A 135 3.80 15.86 5.61
CA TYR A 135 4.22 17.13 6.21
C TYR A 135 3.05 18.03 6.65
N SER A 136 1.87 17.89 6.05
CA SER A 136 0.68 18.71 6.36
C SER A 136 0.04 18.36 7.71
N LYS A 137 0.20 17.14 8.23
CA LYS A 137 -0.41 16.74 9.52
C LYS A 137 0.08 17.56 10.73
N LYS A 138 1.21 18.26 10.61
CA LYS A 138 1.74 19.13 11.69
C LYS A 138 0.83 20.34 12.01
N ALA A 139 -0.07 20.73 11.10
CA ALA A 139 -0.95 21.88 11.33
C ALA A 139 -2.18 21.55 12.21
N LYS A 140 -2.60 20.29 12.30
CA LYS A 140 -3.81 19.90 13.04
C LYS A 140 -3.54 19.58 14.52
N ASP A 141 -2.40 18.97 14.82
CA ASP A 141 -2.04 18.60 16.21
C ASP A 141 -1.61 19.81 17.07
N ILE A 142 -1.39 20.99 16.47
CA ILE A 142 -1.08 22.24 17.19
C ILE A 142 -2.37 23.03 17.52
N LEU A 143 -3.44 22.84 16.74
CA LEU A 143 -4.69 23.59 16.89
C LEU A 143 -5.77 22.85 17.71
N ASN A 144 -5.55 21.57 18.01
CA ASN A 144 -6.38 20.79 18.93
C ASN A 144 -5.47 19.87 19.77
N PRO A 145 -4.89 20.38 20.88
CA PRO A 145 -4.22 19.55 21.88
C PRO A 145 -5.20 18.62 22.62
#